data_AF-A0AA96CDP8-F1
#
_entry.id   AF-A0AA96CDP8-F1
#
_cell.length_a   1.000
_cell.length_b   1.000
_cell.length_c   1.000
_cell.angle_alpha   90.00
_cell.angle_beta   90.00
_cell.angle_gamma   90.00
#
_symmetry.space_group_name_H-M   'P 1'
#
loop_
_entity.id
_entity.type
_entity.pdbx_description
1 polymer ?
#
loop_
_entity_poly.entity_id
_entity_poly.type
_entity_poly.pdbx_seq_one_letter_code
_entity_poly.pdbx_strand_id
1 'polypeptide(L)'
;MLNSNKNYFNHSAQRYVAALFVAFAVGFGACPNALAQDRQAIAGTSVSLVAPKGFVPATGFAGLANQATQASVLIMEMPAVAHPQLVPLFSDMATAKTNFAKQNIAIASIDEVATAGGDKAPVISGTQTAGGARLDKWIGLFKGEKTVMVTVQAPQAAKLGHATILALMSSVSLGKEPTLAERLAVLPFTLTPAEPFRVVDTIAGSGVLMTAGELNTDPAGKQPLLIVAYQLSAPTAASTLEATAEATLRQTRDYRTAKITARERTRFAGTDGLLLSGTFDHANGTTKRFVQYMAFDPKGRFLRMIASADDASFEKLQPTIAAIAGSVAFAAGQ
;
A
#
# COMPACT_ATOMS: atom_id res chain seq x y z
N MET A 1 68.05 -19.37 26.22
CA MET A 1 69.35 -19.29 26.92
C MET A 1 69.18 -18.28 28.06
N LEU A 2 68.68 -18.71 29.21
CA LEU A 2 69.46 -19.03 30.41
C LEU A 2 70.50 -17.95 30.74
N ASN A 3 70.24 -17.13 31.76
CA ASN A 3 70.94 -17.39 33.02
C ASN A 3 70.16 -16.88 34.23
N SER A 4 70.15 -17.73 35.25
CA SER A 4 69.46 -17.60 36.52
C SER A 4 70.37 -16.89 37.51
N ASN A 5 69.82 -16.01 38.35
CA ASN A 5 70.47 -15.70 39.63
C ASN A 5 69.41 -15.46 40.71
N LYS A 6 69.38 -16.41 41.66
CA LYS A 6 68.65 -16.35 42.93
C LYS A 6 69.64 -16.01 44.05
N ASN A 7 69.09 -15.43 45.12
CA ASN A 7 69.54 -15.31 46.53
C ASN A 7 69.40 -13.84 46.96
N TYR A 8 68.69 -13.47 48.03
CA TYR A 8 68.90 -13.92 49.42
C TYR A 8 67.63 -13.82 50.29
N PHE A 9 67.60 -14.71 51.29
CA PHE A 9 66.75 -14.75 52.50
C PHE A 9 66.78 -13.46 53.33
N ASN A 10 65.68 -13.07 54.00
CA ASN A 10 65.53 -13.25 55.46
C ASN A 10 64.11 -12.95 55.99
N HIS A 11 63.80 -13.61 57.11
CA HIS A 11 62.54 -13.76 57.82
C HIS A 11 61.93 -12.48 58.44
N SER A 12 60.59 -12.43 58.47
CA SER A 12 59.84 -11.99 59.66
C SER A 12 58.46 -12.63 59.69
N ALA A 13 58.12 -13.19 60.84
CA ALA A 13 57.03 -14.10 61.09
C ALA A 13 55.72 -13.41 61.50
N GLN A 14 54.63 -14.17 61.31
CA GLN A 14 53.37 -14.19 62.08
C GLN A 14 52.54 -12.90 62.20
N ARG A 15 51.32 -12.97 61.64
CA ARG A 15 50.05 -12.94 62.41
C ARG A 15 48.86 -13.22 61.48
N TYR A 16 48.09 -14.27 61.80
CA TYR A 16 46.79 -14.56 61.19
C TYR A 16 45.75 -13.59 61.74
N VAL A 17 44.99 -12.93 60.85
CA VAL A 17 43.73 -12.26 61.19
C VAL A 17 42.72 -12.63 60.11
N ALA A 18 41.69 -13.38 60.50
CA ALA A 18 40.47 -13.50 59.73
C ALA A 18 39.65 -12.21 59.92
N ALA A 19 39.24 -11.57 58.82
CA ALA A 19 38.24 -10.52 58.84
C ALA A 19 37.46 -10.52 57.52
N LEU A 20 36.14 -10.67 57.64
CA LEU A 20 35.14 -10.41 56.61
C LEU A 20 35.29 -8.97 56.07
N PHE A 21 35.22 -8.81 54.75
CA PHE A 21 34.71 -7.59 54.13
C PHE A 21 33.69 -7.94 53.05
N VAL A 22 32.45 -7.57 53.31
CA VAL A 22 31.42 -7.31 52.30
C VAL A 22 31.80 -6.00 51.61
N ALA A 23 31.87 -5.99 50.28
CA ALA A 23 31.87 -4.77 49.49
C ALA A 23 30.97 -4.93 48.27
N PHE A 24 30.10 -3.93 48.11
CA PHE A 24 28.98 -3.80 47.20
C PHE A 24 29.45 -3.16 45.87
N ALA A 25 28.89 -3.66 44.76
CA ALA A 25 28.64 -3.07 43.43
C ALA A 25 29.47 -1.87 42.91
N VAL A 26 29.92 -1.94 41.64
CA VAL A 26 29.25 -1.30 40.48
C VAL A 26 29.64 -2.08 39.22
N GLY A 27 28.67 -2.82 38.64
CA GLY A 27 28.79 -3.33 37.29
C GLY A 27 28.46 -2.23 36.29
N PHE A 28 29.41 -1.83 35.44
CA PHE A 28 29.07 -1.10 34.23
C PHE A 28 28.47 -2.11 33.25
N GLY A 29 27.14 -2.15 33.24
CA GLY A 29 26.37 -2.90 32.27
C GLY A 29 26.71 -2.41 30.87
N ALA A 30 27.14 -3.33 30.01
CA ALA A 30 27.07 -3.13 28.58
C ALA A 30 25.59 -2.98 28.22
N CYS A 31 25.13 -1.74 28.04
CA CYS A 31 23.88 -1.48 27.36
C CYS A 31 23.99 -2.12 25.97
N PRO A 32 23.13 -3.07 25.58
CA PRO A 32 23.03 -3.42 24.18
C PRO A 32 22.63 -2.13 23.45
N ASN A 33 23.46 -1.68 22.51
CA ASN A 33 23.03 -0.69 21.53
C ASN A 33 21.75 -1.23 20.91
N ALA A 34 20.61 -0.66 21.27
CA ALA A 34 19.41 -0.77 20.48
C ALA A 34 19.80 -0.16 19.13
N LEU A 35 20.11 -1.00 18.15
CA LEU A 35 20.24 -0.56 16.77
C LEU A 35 18.93 0.16 16.46
N ALA A 36 18.99 1.48 16.31
CA ALA A 36 17.88 2.23 15.76
C ALA A 36 17.59 1.55 14.41
N GLN A 37 16.42 0.93 14.28
CA GLN A 37 16.03 0.34 13.01
C GLN A 37 16.03 1.47 11.97
N ASP A 38 16.89 1.36 10.96
CA ASP A 38 16.99 2.36 9.92
C ASP A 38 15.68 2.47 9.15
N ARG A 39 15.32 3.70 8.76
CA ARG A 39 14.16 3.93 7.88
C ARG A 39 14.44 3.28 6.53
N GLN A 40 13.48 2.48 6.08
CA GLN A 40 13.51 1.87 4.77
C GLN A 40 12.65 2.69 3.80
N ALA A 41 13.19 2.98 2.62
CA ALA A 41 12.41 3.57 1.53
C ALA A 41 11.37 2.55 1.00
N ILE A 42 10.17 3.05 0.69
CA ILE A 42 9.11 2.27 0.05
C ILE A 42 9.17 2.54 -1.46
N ALA A 43 9.51 1.49 -2.21
CA ALA A 43 9.69 1.56 -3.65
C ALA A 43 8.46 2.14 -4.37
N GLY A 44 8.69 3.04 -5.32
CA GLY A 44 7.64 3.73 -6.07
C GLY A 44 6.91 4.84 -5.32
N THR A 45 7.38 5.25 -4.13
CA THR A 45 6.78 6.35 -3.35
C THR A 45 7.85 7.32 -2.82
N SER A 46 7.40 8.48 -2.33
CA SER A 46 8.26 9.40 -1.55
C SER A 46 8.50 8.95 -0.10
N VAL A 47 7.89 7.84 0.34
CA VAL A 47 7.83 7.47 1.77
C VAL A 47 9.02 6.61 2.17
N SER A 48 9.59 6.94 3.32
CA SER A 48 10.42 6.02 4.11
C SER A 48 9.86 5.85 5.52
N LEU A 49 10.00 4.66 6.10
CA LEU A 49 9.49 4.35 7.43
C LEU A 49 10.28 3.21 8.09
N VAL A 50 10.14 3.08 9.39
CA VAL A 50 10.74 1.96 10.15
C VAL A 50 9.78 0.77 10.08
N ALA A 51 10.24 -0.32 9.47
CA ALA A 51 9.46 -1.54 9.33
C ALA A 51 9.24 -2.22 10.70
N PRO A 52 7.99 -2.55 11.08
CA PRO A 52 7.75 -3.35 12.28
C PRO A 52 8.38 -4.73 12.12
N LYS A 53 8.67 -5.39 13.24
CA LYS A 53 9.29 -6.72 13.23
C LYS A 53 8.51 -7.70 12.34
N GLY A 54 9.21 -8.37 11.42
CA GLY A 54 8.66 -9.39 10.52
C GLY A 54 7.92 -8.83 9.30
N PHE A 55 7.83 -7.51 9.13
CA PHE A 55 7.37 -6.91 7.89
C PHE A 55 8.53 -6.81 6.90
N VAL A 56 8.23 -7.10 5.64
CA VAL A 56 9.15 -7.01 4.49
C VAL A 56 8.47 -6.26 3.35
N PRO A 57 9.21 -5.73 2.35
CA PRO A 57 8.61 -5.15 1.15
C PRO A 57 7.53 -6.05 0.53
N ALA A 58 6.38 -5.45 0.21
CA ALA A 58 5.34 -6.14 -0.54
C ALA A 58 5.68 -6.20 -2.03
N THR A 59 5.29 -7.29 -2.69
CA THR A 59 5.51 -7.50 -4.15
C THR A 59 4.32 -7.08 -5.01
N GLY A 60 3.14 -6.86 -4.41
CA GLY A 60 1.91 -6.54 -5.15
C GLY A 60 1.41 -5.10 -4.98
N PHE A 61 2.09 -4.30 -4.15
CA PHE A 61 1.71 -2.93 -3.82
C PHE A 61 2.85 -2.17 -3.18
N ALA A 62 2.75 -0.84 -3.18
CA ALA A 62 3.68 0.04 -2.47
C ALA A 62 3.46 -0.09 -0.96
N GLY A 63 4.37 -0.77 -0.26
CA GLY A 63 4.32 -0.91 1.18
C GLY A 63 5.02 -2.14 1.71
N LEU A 64 4.54 -2.64 2.86
CA LEU A 64 5.11 -3.77 3.57
C LEU A 64 4.05 -4.85 3.84
N ALA A 65 4.48 -6.10 3.96
CA ALA A 65 3.65 -7.22 4.36
C ALA A 65 4.36 -8.10 5.40
N ASN A 66 3.58 -8.69 6.30
CA ASN A 66 4.03 -9.77 7.18
C ASN A 66 3.25 -11.02 6.79
N GLN A 67 3.92 -11.97 6.13
CA GLN A 67 3.28 -13.19 5.63
C GLN A 67 2.78 -14.09 6.76
N ALA A 68 3.51 -14.15 7.88
CA ALA A 68 3.17 -15.02 9.00
C ALA A 68 1.89 -14.57 9.73
N THR A 69 1.68 -13.25 9.85
CA THR A 69 0.51 -12.68 10.53
C THR A 69 -0.57 -12.19 9.57
N GLN A 70 -0.29 -12.19 8.26
CA GLN A 70 -1.12 -11.62 7.20
C GLN A 70 -1.43 -10.12 7.40
N ALA A 71 -0.59 -9.41 8.16
CA ALA A 71 -0.67 -7.97 8.31
C ALA A 71 0.01 -7.24 7.15
N SER A 72 -0.45 -6.02 6.85
CA SER A 72 0.11 -5.21 5.76
C SER A 72 0.10 -3.72 6.08
N VAL A 73 1.07 -3.01 5.52
CA VAL A 73 1.17 -1.55 5.49
C VAL A 73 1.08 -1.13 4.02
N LEU A 74 0.04 -0.41 3.63
CA LEU A 74 -0.16 0.11 2.27
C LEU A 74 0.11 1.61 2.25
N ILE A 75 0.87 2.07 1.26
CA ILE A 75 1.16 3.48 1.01
C ILE A 75 0.42 3.93 -0.24
N MET A 76 -0.32 5.03 -0.11
CA MET A 76 -1.01 5.68 -1.23
C MET A 76 -0.65 7.16 -1.26
N GLU A 77 -0.19 7.63 -2.41
CA GLU A 77 0.06 9.05 -2.65
C GLU A 77 -1.06 9.62 -3.54
N MET A 78 -1.55 10.80 -3.20
CA MET A 78 -2.55 11.55 -3.96
C MET A 78 -2.04 12.97 -4.23
N PRO A 79 -2.63 13.69 -5.21
CA PRO A 79 -2.35 15.11 -5.39
C PRO A 79 -2.47 15.92 -4.09
N ALA A 80 -1.66 16.97 -3.94
CA ALA A 80 -1.69 17.83 -2.75
C ALA A 80 -3.08 18.39 -2.42
N VAL A 81 -3.91 18.64 -3.45
CA VAL A 81 -5.28 19.14 -3.31
C VAL A 81 -6.22 18.18 -2.56
N ALA A 82 -5.87 16.89 -2.48
CA ALA A 82 -6.66 15.91 -1.74
C ALA A 82 -6.57 16.11 -0.22
N HIS A 83 -5.43 16.60 0.30
CA HIS A 83 -5.24 16.76 1.75
C HIS A 83 -6.34 17.58 2.43
N PRO A 84 -6.64 18.83 2.03
CA PRO A 84 -7.69 19.62 2.69
C PRO A 84 -9.08 18.97 2.58
N GLN A 85 -9.34 18.16 1.56
CA GLN A 85 -10.60 17.45 1.38
C GLN A 85 -10.72 16.24 2.32
N LEU A 86 -9.58 15.64 2.69
CA LEU A 86 -9.52 14.46 3.55
C LEU A 86 -9.42 14.80 5.03
N VAL A 87 -8.81 15.93 5.41
CA VAL A 87 -8.65 16.35 6.82
C VAL A 87 -9.93 16.20 7.66
N PRO A 88 -11.13 16.60 7.19
CA PRO A 88 -12.36 16.42 7.98
C PRO A 88 -12.65 14.97 8.39
N LEU A 89 -12.21 13.99 7.59
CA LEU A 89 -12.35 12.56 7.89
C LEU A 89 -11.42 12.10 9.02
N PHE A 90 -10.43 12.91 9.37
CA PHE A 90 -9.38 12.62 10.35
C PHE A 90 -9.39 13.58 11.54
N SER A 91 -10.16 14.66 11.50
CA SER A 91 -10.27 15.63 12.60
C SER A 91 -11.61 15.61 13.32
N ASP A 92 -12.66 15.04 12.69
CA ASP A 92 -14.01 14.97 13.27
C ASP A 92 -14.50 13.51 13.35
N MET A 93 -14.74 13.04 14.58
CA MET A 93 -15.12 11.64 14.84
C MET A 93 -16.46 11.26 14.21
N ALA A 94 -17.44 12.18 14.19
CA ALA A 94 -18.77 11.91 13.63
C ALA A 94 -18.71 11.78 12.09
N THR A 95 -17.97 12.68 11.44
CA THR A 95 -17.69 12.69 10.01
C THR A 95 -16.90 11.44 9.62
N ALA A 96 -15.88 11.07 10.41
CA ALA A 96 -15.11 9.85 10.21
C ALA A 96 -16.03 8.61 10.24
N LYS A 97 -16.78 8.40 11.32
CA LYS A 97 -17.69 7.26 11.47
C LYS A 97 -18.68 7.16 10.31
N THR A 98 -19.31 8.27 9.93
CA THR A 98 -20.30 8.31 8.85
C THR A 98 -19.70 7.92 7.49
N ASN A 99 -18.52 8.42 7.16
CA ASN A 99 -17.93 8.20 5.84
C ASN A 99 -17.21 6.86 5.72
N PHE A 100 -16.53 6.40 6.78
CA PHE A 100 -15.85 5.11 6.80
C PHE A 100 -16.82 3.93 6.93
N ALA A 101 -18.00 4.11 7.53
CA ALA A 101 -19.05 3.09 7.58
C ALA A 101 -19.50 2.64 6.17
N LYS A 102 -19.44 3.53 5.16
CA LYS A 102 -19.74 3.20 3.75
C LYS A 102 -18.80 2.14 3.16
N GLN A 103 -17.66 1.90 3.79
CA GLN A 103 -16.66 0.89 3.44
C GLN A 103 -16.59 -0.25 4.48
N ASN A 104 -17.62 -0.38 5.32
CA ASN A 104 -17.68 -1.35 6.42
C ASN A 104 -16.54 -1.19 7.44
N ILE A 105 -16.07 0.04 7.65
CA ILE A 105 -15.04 0.38 8.65
C ILE A 105 -15.73 1.07 9.83
N ALA A 106 -15.62 0.48 11.01
CA ALA A 106 -16.07 1.04 12.27
C ALA A 106 -14.91 1.74 12.97
N ILE A 107 -14.96 3.07 13.08
CA ILE A 107 -13.92 3.91 13.70
C ILE A 107 -14.06 3.90 15.22
N ALA A 108 -12.92 3.69 15.90
CA ALA A 108 -12.78 3.62 17.35
C ALA A 108 -12.07 4.85 17.93
N SER A 109 -10.95 5.29 17.32
CA SER A 109 -10.17 6.44 17.80
C SER A 109 -9.66 7.32 16.66
N ILE A 110 -9.33 8.55 17.04
CA ILE A 110 -8.51 9.48 16.26
C ILE A 110 -7.37 9.90 17.19
N ASP A 111 -6.16 9.53 16.81
CA ASP A 111 -4.92 9.83 17.50
C ASP A 111 -4.10 10.83 16.67
N GLU A 112 -3.05 11.38 17.25
CA GLU A 112 -2.10 12.26 16.56
C GLU A 112 -0.68 11.79 16.84
N VAL A 113 0.15 11.76 15.79
CA VAL A 113 1.56 11.42 15.89
C VAL A 113 2.44 12.58 15.42
N ALA A 114 3.58 12.78 16.08
CA ALA A 114 4.64 13.61 15.55
C ALA A 114 5.40 12.81 14.49
N THR A 115 5.45 13.33 13.27
CA THR A 115 6.20 12.75 12.16
C THR A 115 7.70 12.97 12.34
N ALA A 116 8.51 12.25 11.57
CA ALA A 116 9.95 12.45 11.53
C ALA A 116 10.37 13.90 11.18
N GLY A 117 9.52 14.65 10.46
CA GLY A 117 9.73 16.05 10.10
C GLY A 117 9.27 17.05 11.16
N GLY A 118 8.70 16.60 12.28
CA GLY A 118 8.16 17.45 13.34
C GLY A 118 6.71 17.90 13.14
N ASP A 119 6.14 17.66 11.96
CA ASP A 119 4.71 17.90 11.70
C ASP A 119 3.83 16.89 12.44
N LYS A 120 2.57 17.27 12.69
CA LYS A 120 1.56 16.41 13.26
C LYS A 120 0.75 15.71 12.16
N ALA A 121 0.54 14.41 12.31
CA ALA A 121 -0.30 13.62 11.41
C ALA A 121 -1.41 12.91 12.20
N PRO A 122 -2.69 13.07 11.82
CA PRO A 122 -3.76 12.33 12.45
C PRO A 122 -3.75 10.86 12.00
N VAL A 123 -4.07 9.97 12.94
CA VAL A 123 -4.18 8.53 12.73
C VAL A 123 -5.53 8.08 13.24
N ILE A 124 -6.38 7.57 12.36
CA ILE A 124 -7.63 6.93 12.77
C ILE A 124 -7.41 5.44 12.99
N SER A 125 -8.07 4.86 13.98
CA SER A 125 -8.05 3.42 14.22
C SER A 125 -9.46 2.84 14.35
N GLY A 126 -9.61 1.57 14.03
CA GLY A 126 -10.91 0.90 14.04
C GLY A 126 -10.83 -0.54 13.56
N THR A 127 -11.99 -1.07 13.14
CA THR A 127 -12.07 -2.42 12.57
C THR A 127 -12.83 -2.40 11.25
N GLN A 128 -12.48 -3.32 10.34
CA GLN A 128 -13.17 -3.51 9.07
C GLN A 128 -13.64 -4.95 8.94
N THR A 129 -14.88 -5.15 8.48
CA THR A 129 -15.34 -6.47 8.05
C THR A 129 -15.24 -6.54 6.52
N ALA A 130 -14.39 -7.45 6.02
CA ALA A 130 -14.17 -7.65 4.59
C ALA A 130 -13.88 -9.12 4.29
N GLY A 131 -14.51 -9.68 3.26
CA GLY A 131 -14.29 -11.07 2.84
C GLY A 131 -14.58 -12.11 3.92
N GLY A 132 -15.52 -11.83 4.83
CA GLY A 132 -15.85 -12.70 5.98
C GLY A 132 -14.86 -12.61 7.15
N ALA A 133 -13.79 -11.81 7.04
CA ALA A 133 -12.82 -11.59 8.11
C ALA A 133 -13.00 -10.22 8.76
N ARG A 134 -12.72 -10.16 10.07
CA ARG A 134 -12.59 -8.90 10.82
C ARG A 134 -11.13 -8.52 10.92
N LEU A 135 -10.80 -7.32 10.46
CA LEU A 135 -9.45 -6.77 10.43
C LEU A 135 -9.37 -5.58 11.37
N ASP A 136 -8.31 -5.49 12.16
CA ASP A 136 -7.93 -4.24 12.82
C ASP A 136 -7.29 -3.33 11.78
N LYS A 137 -7.64 -2.03 11.82
CA LYS A 137 -7.27 -1.08 10.77
C LYS A 137 -6.83 0.25 11.37
N TRP A 138 -5.76 0.79 10.80
CA TRP A 138 -5.26 2.14 11.08
C TRP A 138 -5.03 2.87 9.78
N ILE A 139 -5.32 4.17 9.76
CA ILE A 139 -5.07 5.01 8.59
C ILE A 139 -4.45 6.31 9.10
N GLY A 140 -3.24 6.62 8.65
CA GLY A 140 -2.57 7.89 8.90
C GLY A 140 -2.66 8.79 7.66
N LEU A 141 -2.87 10.08 7.86
CA LEU A 141 -2.88 11.09 6.80
C LEU A 141 -1.71 12.07 6.99
N PHE A 142 -0.82 12.14 6.00
CA PHE A 142 0.39 12.94 6.04
C PHE A 142 0.37 13.97 4.92
N LYS A 143 0.81 15.19 5.26
CA LYS A 143 0.92 16.30 4.32
C LYS A 143 2.36 16.43 3.83
N GLY A 144 2.54 16.54 2.52
CA GLY A 144 3.81 16.87 1.87
C GLY A 144 3.57 17.49 0.50
N GLU A 145 4.53 17.34 -0.42
CA GLU A 145 4.32 17.66 -1.85
C GLU A 145 3.14 16.86 -2.44
N LYS A 146 2.96 15.62 -1.96
CA LYS A 146 1.75 14.83 -2.12
C LYS A 146 1.02 14.62 -0.81
N THR A 147 -0.26 14.30 -0.91
CA THR A 147 -1.04 13.79 0.21
C THR A 147 -0.73 12.32 0.36
N VAL A 148 -0.14 11.90 1.48
CA VAL A 148 0.23 10.50 1.73
C VAL A 148 -0.74 9.89 2.72
N MET A 149 -1.31 8.74 2.36
CA MET A 149 -2.15 7.94 3.23
C MET A 149 -1.45 6.60 3.50
N VAL A 150 -1.19 6.33 4.78
CA VAL A 150 -0.59 5.07 5.23
C VAL A 150 -1.68 4.23 5.88
N THR A 151 -2.02 3.09 5.30
CA THR A 151 -3.04 2.19 5.83
C THR A 151 -2.39 0.93 6.38
N VAL A 152 -2.57 0.66 7.66
CA VAL A 152 -2.20 -0.62 8.26
C VAL A 152 -3.44 -1.45 8.48
N GLN A 153 -3.38 -2.73 8.12
CA GLN A 153 -4.44 -3.70 8.43
C GLN A 153 -3.85 -5.04 8.87
N ALA A 154 -4.54 -5.71 9.78
CA ALA A 154 -4.14 -7.02 10.28
C ALA A 154 -5.36 -7.84 10.71
N PRO A 155 -5.34 -9.18 10.56
CA PRO A 155 -6.27 -10.04 11.28
C PRO A 155 -6.13 -9.84 12.79
N GLN A 156 -7.23 -9.93 13.55
CA GLN A 156 -7.18 -9.73 15.01
C GLN A 156 -6.24 -10.73 15.71
N ALA A 157 -6.08 -11.93 15.15
CA ALA A 157 -5.16 -12.95 15.64
C ALA A 157 -3.68 -12.52 15.59
N ALA A 158 -3.33 -11.54 14.74
CA ALA A 158 -1.97 -10.99 14.65
C ALA A 158 -1.57 -10.20 15.90
N LYS A 159 -2.55 -9.75 16.71
CA LYS A 159 -2.34 -8.97 17.94
C LYS A 159 -1.37 -7.80 17.77
N LEU A 160 -1.47 -7.10 16.63
CA LEU A 160 -0.62 -5.97 16.31
C LEU A 160 -0.97 -4.79 17.23
N GLY A 161 -0.06 -4.44 18.14
CA GLY A 161 -0.33 -3.47 19.19
C GLY A 161 -0.51 -2.05 18.67
N HIS A 162 -1.53 -1.35 19.14
CA HIS A 162 -1.83 0.04 18.74
C HIS A 162 -0.61 0.97 18.89
N ALA A 163 0.13 0.88 20.01
CA ALA A 163 1.35 1.66 20.23
C ALA A 163 2.47 1.37 19.20
N THR A 164 2.58 0.12 18.74
CA THR A 164 3.53 -0.23 17.66
C THR A 164 3.15 0.45 16.35
N ILE A 165 1.85 0.56 16.07
CA ILE A 165 1.38 1.27 14.88
C ILE A 165 1.62 2.77 14.99
N LEU A 166 1.34 3.39 16.13
CA LEU A 166 1.65 4.82 16.32
C LEU A 166 3.16 5.09 16.18
N ALA A 167 4.02 4.18 16.65
CA ALA A 167 5.46 4.27 16.43
C ALA A 167 5.83 4.17 14.94
N LEU A 168 5.22 3.24 14.19
CA LEU A 168 5.37 3.17 12.73
C LEU A 168 4.95 4.48 12.07
N MET A 169 3.76 5.01 12.41
CA MET A 169 3.24 6.24 11.81
C MET A 169 4.13 7.44 12.13
N SER A 170 4.66 7.52 13.35
CA SER A 170 5.62 8.56 13.77
C SER A 170 6.94 8.48 12.98
N SER A 171 7.33 7.27 12.55
CA SER A 171 8.57 7.06 11.80
C SER A 171 8.51 7.48 10.33
N VAL A 172 7.31 7.73 9.81
CA VAL A 172 7.08 8.14 8.42
C VAL A 172 7.83 9.44 8.12
N SER A 173 8.60 9.41 7.06
CA SER A 173 9.35 10.53 6.52
C SER A 173 9.09 10.63 5.02
N LEU A 174 8.78 11.84 4.56
CA LEU A 174 8.48 12.14 3.16
C LEU A 174 9.74 12.72 2.50
N GLY A 175 10.14 12.13 1.39
CA GLY A 175 11.29 12.52 0.59
C GLY A 175 10.91 12.99 -0.80
N LYS A 176 11.85 12.86 -1.75
CA LYS A 176 11.64 13.22 -3.15
C LYS A 176 10.62 12.29 -3.81
N GLU A 177 9.74 12.85 -4.64
CA GLU A 177 8.84 12.06 -5.48
C GLU A 177 9.62 11.23 -6.53
N PRO A 178 9.32 9.93 -6.68
CA PRO A 178 9.91 9.13 -7.74
C PRO A 178 9.37 9.54 -9.11
N THR A 179 10.23 9.42 -10.12
CA THR A 179 9.87 9.63 -11.51
C THR A 179 8.78 8.64 -11.96
N LEU A 180 8.04 8.98 -13.01
CA LEU A 180 7.06 8.08 -13.60
C LEU A 180 7.69 6.73 -14.00
N ALA A 181 8.90 6.74 -14.56
CA ALA A 181 9.61 5.51 -14.94
C ALA A 181 9.89 4.61 -13.71
N GLU A 182 10.37 5.20 -12.60
CA GLU A 182 10.62 4.46 -11.35
C GLU A 182 9.32 3.87 -10.78
N ARG A 183 8.20 4.59 -10.86
CA ARG A 183 6.89 4.10 -10.41
C ARG A 183 6.38 2.95 -11.27
N LEU A 184 6.51 3.03 -12.59
CA LEU A 184 6.09 1.98 -13.50
C LEU A 184 6.96 0.72 -13.36
N ALA A 185 8.26 0.89 -13.08
CA ALA A 185 9.22 -0.21 -12.95
C ALA A 185 8.97 -1.12 -11.73
N VAL A 186 8.27 -0.64 -10.70
CA VAL A 186 7.99 -1.40 -9.47
C VAL A 186 6.62 -2.06 -9.45
N LEU A 187 5.82 -1.90 -10.52
CA LEU A 187 4.49 -2.51 -10.60
C LEU A 187 4.59 -4.04 -10.73
N PRO A 188 3.60 -4.80 -10.21
CA PRO A 188 3.53 -6.25 -10.39
C PRO A 188 3.11 -6.68 -11.81
N PHE A 189 3.12 -5.74 -12.76
CA PHE A 189 2.74 -5.94 -14.15
C PHE A 189 3.43 -4.89 -15.03
N THR A 190 3.54 -5.20 -16.32
CA THR A 190 4.01 -4.28 -17.34
C THR A 190 2.84 -3.83 -18.22
N LEU A 191 2.95 -2.63 -18.78
CA LEU A 191 2.10 -2.17 -19.87
C LEU A 191 2.91 -1.22 -20.77
N THR A 192 2.45 -1.02 -22.00
CA THR A 192 2.96 0.03 -22.88
C THR A 192 1.85 1.06 -23.10
N PRO A 193 1.97 2.29 -22.54
CA PRO A 193 1.10 3.41 -22.87
C PRO A 193 1.08 3.69 -24.38
N ALA A 194 -0.06 4.11 -24.91
CA ALA A 194 -0.22 4.49 -26.31
C ALA A 194 -1.11 5.72 -26.45
N GLU A 195 -0.73 6.65 -27.34
CA GLU A 195 -1.51 7.86 -27.59
C GLU A 195 -2.94 7.54 -28.10
N PRO A 196 -3.94 8.34 -27.71
CA PRO A 196 -3.84 9.57 -26.92
C PRO A 196 -3.85 9.35 -25.40
N PHE A 197 -3.82 8.10 -24.91
CA PHE A 197 -3.78 7.83 -23.48
C PHE A 197 -2.39 8.11 -22.90
N ARG A 198 -2.34 9.07 -21.99
CA ARG A 198 -1.14 9.37 -21.18
C ARG A 198 -1.33 8.88 -19.75
N VAL A 199 -0.25 8.48 -19.11
CA VAL A 199 -0.27 8.13 -17.69
C VAL A 199 -0.43 9.40 -16.86
N VAL A 200 -1.39 9.40 -15.95
CA VAL A 200 -1.64 10.48 -15.00
C VAL A 200 -0.92 10.21 -13.69
N ASP A 201 -1.11 9.02 -13.12
CA ASP A 201 -0.44 8.60 -11.90
C ASP A 201 -0.48 7.06 -11.74
N THR A 202 0.23 6.55 -10.74
CA THR A 202 0.10 5.17 -10.24
C THR A 202 -0.77 5.12 -8.99
N ILE A 203 -1.46 4.00 -8.78
CA ILE A 203 -2.36 3.79 -7.65
C ILE A 203 -1.71 2.78 -6.71
N ALA A 204 -1.18 3.27 -5.57
CA ALA A 204 -0.64 2.46 -4.48
C ALA A 204 0.36 1.35 -4.92
N GLY A 205 1.16 1.60 -5.96
CA GLY A 205 2.10 0.62 -6.52
C GLY A 205 1.46 -0.63 -7.13
N SER A 206 0.15 -0.62 -7.36
CA SER A 206 -0.60 -1.78 -7.88
C SER A 206 -1.51 -1.42 -9.05
N GLY A 207 -1.44 -0.20 -9.57
CA GLY A 207 -2.26 0.23 -10.68
C GLY A 207 -1.74 1.47 -11.38
N VAL A 208 -2.27 1.72 -12.58
CA VAL A 208 -1.96 2.87 -13.43
C VAL A 208 -3.25 3.52 -13.84
N LEU A 209 -3.31 4.84 -13.66
CA LEU A 209 -4.38 5.71 -14.14
C LEU A 209 -3.93 6.40 -15.42
N MET A 210 -4.72 6.28 -16.47
CA MET A 210 -4.48 6.91 -17.76
C MET A 210 -5.72 7.68 -18.20
N THR A 211 -5.50 8.74 -18.99
CA THR A 211 -6.57 9.52 -19.60
C THR A 211 -6.18 9.98 -21.00
N ALA A 212 -7.16 10.24 -21.85
CA ALA A 212 -6.97 10.93 -23.12
C ALA A 212 -7.52 12.36 -23.01
N GLY A 213 -6.65 13.32 -22.72
CA GLY A 213 -6.98 14.73 -22.53
C GLY A 213 -6.05 15.43 -21.55
N GLU A 214 -6.20 16.75 -21.40
CA GLU A 214 -5.25 17.61 -20.68
C GLU A 214 -5.39 17.56 -19.15
N LEU A 215 -6.55 17.15 -18.62
CA LEU A 215 -6.81 17.17 -17.18
C LEU A 215 -6.11 16.00 -16.45
N ASN A 216 -5.27 16.32 -15.46
CA ASN A 216 -4.74 15.35 -14.49
C ASN A 216 -5.72 15.03 -13.36
N THR A 217 -6.78 15.83 -13.22
CA THR A 217 -7.83 15.67 -12.22
C THR A 217 -9.14 16.03 -12.88
N ASP A 218 -10.02 15.03 -13.02
CA ASP A 218 -11.28 15.16 -13.76
C ASP A 218 -12.46 14.59 -12.96
N PRO A 219 -12.84 15.23 -11.84
CA PRO A 219 -13.96 14.77 -11.00
C PRO A 219 -15.31 14.85 -11.72
N ALA A 220 -15.39 15.62 -12.81
CA ALA A 220 -16.59 15.74 -13.65
C ALA A 220 -16.68 14.65 -14.72
N GLY A 221 -15.64 13.80 -14.84
CA GLY A 221 -15.57 12.73 -15.83
C GLY A 221 -15.80 13.24 -17.25
N LYS A 222 -15.11 14.32 -17.65
CA LYS A 222 -15.16 14.87 -19.01
C LYS A 222 -14.29 14.12 -20.00
N GLN A 223 -13.24 13.44 -19.53
CA GLN A 223 -12.26 12.76 -20.37
C GLN A 223 -12.44 11.24 -20.34
N PRO A 224 -11.98 10.55 -21.39
CA PRO A 224 -11.74 9.11 -21.37
C PRO A 224 -10.84 8.70 -20.21
N LEU A 225 -11.17 7.57 -19.60
CA LEU A 225 -10.48 7.00 -18.45
C LEU A 225 -10.02 5.59 -18.80
N LEU A 226 -8.78 5.23 -18.49
CA LEU A 226 -8.29 3.86 -18.54
C LEU A 226 -7.52 3.57 -17.25
N ILE A 227 -7.89 2.49 -16.57
CA ILE A 227 -7.24 2.03 -15.35
C ILE A 227 -6.78 0.60 -15.54
N VAL A 228 -5.51 0.32 -15.29
CA VAL A 228 -4.98 -1.03 -15.12
C VAL A 228 -4.71 -1.24 -13.63
N ALA A 229 -5.19 -2.32 -13.03
CA ALA A 229 -5.06 -2.59 -11.61
C ALA A 229 -4.81 -4.08 -11.33
N TYR A 230 -3.87 -4.34 -10.43
CA TYR A 230 -3.56 -5.65 -9.87
C TYR A 230 -4.33 -5.88 -8.56
N GLN A 231 -4.75 -7.12 -8.33
CA GLN A 231 -5.53 -7.48 -7.15
C GLN A 231 -4.70 -7.37 -5.85
N LEU A 232 -5.11 -6.46 -4.95
CA LEU A 232 -4.52 -6.29 -3.62
C LEU A 232 -5.00 -7.33 -2.60
N SER A 233 -6.27 -7.74 -2.69
CA SER A 233 -6.88 -8.70 -1.78
C SER A 233 -6.27 -10.11 -1.90
N ALA A 234 -6.65 -11.00 -0.99
CA ALA A 234 -6.27 -12.40 -1.02
C ALA A 234 -6.61 -13.04 -2.38
N PRO A 235 -5.77 -13.98 -2.88
CA PRO A 235 -6.03 -14.67 -4.14
C PRO A 235 -7.43 -15.28 -4.21
N THR A 236 -8.00 -15.27 -5.40
CA THR A 236 -9.31 -15.87 -5.72
C THR A 236 -9.09 -17.03 -6.68
N ALA A 237 -9.94 -18.06 -6.63
CA ALA A 237 -9.84 -19.18 -7.56
C ALA A 237 -10.09 -18.71 -9.00
N ALA A 238 -9.23 -19.08 -9.94
CA ALA A 238 -9.39 -18.69 -11.35
C ALA A 238 -10.70 -19.22 -11.98
N SER A 239 -11.26 -20.31 -11.44
CA SER A 239 -12.57 -20.85 -11.84
C SER A 239 -13.72 -19.86 -11.64
N THR A 240 -13.55 -18.82 -10.82
CA THR A 240 -14.55 -17.77 -10.59
C THR A 240 -14.32 -16.53 -11.45
N LEU A 241 -13.54 -16.60 -12.54
CA LEU A 241 -13.16 -15.44 -13.35
C LEU A 241 -14.36 -14.55 -13.72
N GLU A 242 -15.43 -15.13 -14.24
CA GLU A 242 -16.60 -14.35 -14.67
C GLU A 242 -17.34 -13.69 -13.51
N ALA A 243 -17.60 -14.45 -12.44
CA ALA A 243 -18.20 -13.91 -11.23
C ALA A 243 -17.33 -12.82 -10.59
N THR A 244 -16.00 -12.98 -10.61
CA THR A 244 -15.04 -12.01 -10.09
C THR A 244 -14.99 -10.75 -10.93
N ALA A 245 -15.01 -10.89 -12.26
CA ALA A 245 -15.03 -9.77 -13.19
C ALA A 245 -16.28 -8.91 -13.01
N GLU A 246 -17.46 -9.53 -12.92
CA GLU A 246 -18.71 -8.82 -12.67
C GLU A 246 -18.75 -8.23 -11.25
N ALA A 247 -18.41 -8.98 -10.20
CA ALA A 247 -18.39 -8.46 -8.84
C ALA A 247 -17.44 -7.26 -8.68
N THR A 248 -16.25 -7.32 -9.28
CA THR A 248 -15.27 -6.23 -9.25
C THR A 248 -15.77 -5.00 -10.01
N LEU A 249 -16.43 -5.19 -11.15
CA LEU A 249 -17.11 -4.11 -11.88
C LEU A 249 -18.14 -3.44 -10.97
N ARG A 250 -19.03 -4.23 -10.36
CA ARG A 250 -20.12 -3.73 -9.48
C ARG A 250 -19.61 -3.05 -8.21
N GLN A 251 -18.44 -3.41 -7.71
CA GLN A 251 -17.83 -2.74 -6.56
C GLN A 251 -17.21 -1.38 -6.91
N THR A 252 -16.94 -1.13 -8.19
CA THR A 252 -16.37 0.14 -8.65
C THR A 252 -17.48 1.20 -8.69
N ARG A 253 -17.28 2.34 -8.00
CA ARG A 253 -18.31 3.35 -7.68
C ARG A 253 -19.25 3.68 -8.85
N ASP A 254 -18.70 4.03 -9.99
CA ASP A 254 -19.48 4.49 -11.16
C ASP A 254 -20.12 3.34 -11.95
N TYR A 255 -19.68 2.10 -11.72
CA TYR A 255 -20.10 0.92 -12.46
C TYR A 255 -21.05 0.01 -11.68
N ARG A 256 -21.45 0.41 -10.46
CA ARG A 256 -22.42 -0.31 -9.62
C ARG A 256 -23.66 -0.74 -10.41
N THR A 257 -24.19 0.16 -11.22
CA THR A 257 -25.41 -0.03 -12.04
C THR A 257 -25.12 -0.23 -13.54
N ALA A 258 -23.88 -0.49 -13.93
CA ALA A 258 -23.49 -0.68 -15.33
C ALA A 258 -24.34 -1.76 -16.05
N LYS A 259 -24.72 -1.52 -17.29
CA LYS A 259 -25.41 -2.50 -18.13
C LYS A 259 -24.35 -3.25 -18.93
N ILE A 260 -24.12 -4.52 -18.60
CA ILE A 260 -23.22 -5.40 -19.36
C ILE A 260 -23.99 -5.89 -20.58
N THR A 261 -23.53 -5.53 -21.78
CA THR A 261 -24.16 -5.91 -23.06
C THR A 261 -23.47 -7.07 -23.74
N ALA A 262 -22.19 -7.31 -23.46
CA ALA A 262 -21.44 -8.45 -24.00
C ALA A 262 -20.47 -9.04 -22.97
N ARG A 263 -20.25 -10.35 -23.08
CA ARG A 263 -19.29 -11.14 -22.29
C ARG A 263 -18.54 -12.05 -23.26
N GLU A 264 -17.25 -11.84 -23.40
CA GLU A 264 -16.44 -12.52 -24.42
C GLU A 264 -15.18 -13.12 -23.79
N ARG A 265 -14.82 -14.34 -24.22
CA ARG A 265 -13.51 -14.91 -23.88
C ARG A 265 -12.45 -14.22 -24.71
N THR A 266 -11.32 -13.90 -24.09
CA THR A 266 -10.21 -13.21 -24.76
C THR A 266 -8.87 -13.66 -24.19
N ARG A 267 -7.78 -13.21 -24.79
CA ARG A 267 -6.43 -13.30 -24.22
C ARG A 267 -6.08 -11.94 -23.61
N PHE A 268 -5.66 -11.94 -22.35
CA PHE A 268 -5.26 -10.73 -21.63
C PHE A 268 -4.19 -11.07 -20.60
N ALA A 269 -3.23 -10.16 -20.39
CA ALA A 269 -2.11 -10.37 -19.47
C ALA A 269 -1.29 -11.66 -19.74
N GLY A 270 -1.27 -12.14 -20.98
CA GLY A 270 -0.58 -13.38 -21.36
C GLY A 270 -1.32 -14.68 -20.99
N THR A 271 -2.55 -14.61 -20.47
CA THR A 271 -3.36 -15.78 -20.10
C THR A 271 -4.78 -15.68 -20.69
N ASP A 272 -5.60 -16.71 -20.44
CA ASP A 272 -7.02 -16.66 -20.78
C ASP A 272 -7.73 -15.69 -19.85
N GLY A 273 -8.61 -14.88 -20.43
CA GLY A 273 -9.28 -13.79 -19.76
C GLY A 273 -10.73 -13.64 -20.20
N LEU A 274 -11.36 -12.60 -19.64
CA LEU A 274 -12.72 -12.20 -19.95
C LEU A 274 -12.74 -10.73 -20.33
N LEU A 275 -13.46 -10.42 -21.41
CA LEU A 275 -13.83 -9.08 -21.81
C LEU A 275 -15.31 -8.87 -21.50
N LEU A 276 -15.60 -7.90 -20.63
CA LEU A 276 -16.94 -7.37 -20.41
C LEU A 276 -17.08 -6.05 -21.15
N SER A 277 -18.17 -5.86 -21.87
CA SER A 277 -18.47 -4.60 -22.56
C SER A 277 -19.87 -4.12 -22.18
N GLY A 278 -20.07 -2.81 -22.16
CA GLY A 278 -21.37 -2.27 -21.78
C GLY A 278 -21.42 -0.75 -21.67
N THR A 279 -22.45 -0.29 -20.96
CA THR A 279 -22.67 1.14 -20.67
C THR A 279 -22.88 1.39 -19.19
N PHE A 280 -22.70 2.63 -18.75
CA PHE A 280 -23.08 3.10 -17.43
C PHE A 280 -23.44 4.58 -17.48
N ASP A 281 -24.27 5.03 -16.55
CA ASP A 281 -24.63 6.44 -16.42
C ASP A 281 -23.66 7.11 -15.43
N HIS A 282 -22.87 8.07 -15.92
CA HIS A 282 -21.94 8.80 -15.08
C HIS A 282 -22.68 9.87 -14.26
N ALA A 283 -22.10 10.27 -13.13
CA ALA A 283 -22.71 11.24 -12.21
C ALA A 283 -22.96 12.63 -12.85
N ASN A 284 -22.30 12.93 -13.97
CA ASN A 284 -22.54 14.15 -14.75
C ASN A 284 -23.76 14.08 -15.70
N GLY A 285 -24.52 12.98 -15.68
CA GLY A 285 -25.70 12.77 -16.52
C GLY A 285 -25.44 12.20 -17.91
N THR A 286 -24.17 11.92 -18.27
CA THR A 286 -23.84 11.28 -19.55
C THR A 286 -23.84 9.76 -19.43
N THR A 287 -24.41 9.08 -20.42
CA THR A 287 -24.20 7.64 -20.61
C THR A 287 -22.87 7.42 -21.30
N LYS A 288 -22.02 6.59 -20.70
CA LYS A 288 -20.70 6.24 -21.20
C LYS A 288 -20.61 4.76 -21.55
N ARG A 289 -19.71 4.43 -22.48
CA ARG A 289 -19.32 3.06 -22.79
C ARG A 289 -18.15 2.63 -21.93
N PHE A 290 -18.05 1.33 -21.70
CA PHE A 290 -16.88 0.72 -21.09
C PHE A 290 -16.52 -0.62 -21.71
N VAL A 291 -15.24 -0.96 -21.59
CA VAL A 291 -14.72 -2.32 -21.71
C VAL A 291 -13.91 -2.65 -20.47
N GLN A 292 -13.98 -3.89 -20.02
CA GLN A 292 -13.19 -4.42 -18.91
C GLN A 292 -12.56 -5.75 -19.32
N TYR A 293 -11.23 -5.79 -19.32
CA TYR A 293 -10.43 -6.99 -19.43
C TYR A 293 -10.08 -7.49 -18.03
N MET A 294 -10.16 -8.80 -17.81
CA MET A 294 -9.68 -9.43 -16.59
C MET A 294 -9.03 -10.79 -16.89
N ALA A 295 -7.91 -11.06 -16.23
CA ALA A 295 -7.21 -12.34 -16.31
C ALA A 295 -6.57 -12.66 -14.97
N PHE A 296 -6.37 -13.94 -14.67
CA PHE A 296 -5.72 -14.42 -13.46
C PHE A 296 -4.28 -14.86 -13.73
N ASP A 297 -3.38 -14.57 -12.81
CA ASP A 297 -2.07 -15.19 -12.76
C ASP A 297 -2.16 -16.63 -12.20
N PRO A 298 -1.09 -17.44 -12.34
CA PRO A 298 -1.06 -18.79 -11.78
C PRO A 298 -1.21 -18.87 -10.25
N LYS A 299 -0.98 -17.75 -9.53
CA LYS A 299 -1.12 -17.67 -8.08
C LYS A 299 -2.55 -17.28 -7.66
N GLY A 300 -3.48 -17.10 -8.59
CA GLY A 300 -4.87 -16.76 -8.33
C GLY A 300 -5.12 -15.26 -8.07
N ARG A 301 -4.20 -14.37 -8.45
CA ARG A 301 -4.45 -12.91 -8.40
C ARG A 301 -4.83 -12.43 -9.79
N PHE A 302 -5.76 -11.49 -9.89
CA PHE A 302 -6.15 -10.95 -11.20
C PHE A 302 -5.45 -9.63 -11.54
N LEU A 303 -5.27 -9.42 -12.84
CA LEU A 303 -5.09 -8.13 -13.48
C LEU A 303 -6.42 -7.72 -14.10
N ARG A 304 -6.78 -6.45 -13.93
CA ARG A 304 -7.96 -5.83 -14.52
C ARG A 304 -7.53 -4.60 -15.29
N MET A 305 -7.98 -4.47 -16.54
CA MET A 305 -7.99 -3.20 -17.23
C MET A 305 -9.42 -2.78 -17.49
N ILE A 306 -9.81 -1.56 -17.12
CA ILE A 306 -11.10 -0.98 -17.48
C ILE A 306 -10.88 0.34 -18.20
N ALA A 307 -11.55 0.52 -19.35
CA ALA A 307 -11.53 1.76 -20.10
C ALA A 307 -12.97 2.26 -20.30
N SER A 308 -13.17 3.57 -20.23
CA SER A 308 -14.47 4.21 -20.48
C SER A 308 -14.34 5.57 -21.15
N ALA A 309 -15.35 5.91 -21.95
CA ALA A 309 -15.48 7.20 -22.63
C ALA A 309 -16.95 7.43 -23.02
N ASP A 310 -17.30 8.65 -23.44
CA ASP A 310 -18.54 8.86 -24.19
C ASP A 310 -18.54 8.05 -25.49
N ASP A 311 -19.72 7.83 -26.08
CA ASP A 311 -19.87 6.94 -27.23
C ASP A 311 -18.99 7.32 -28.43
N ALA A 312 -18.98 8.61 -28.81
CA ALA A 312 -18.24 9.11 -29.95
C ALA A 312 -16.71 9.02 -29.77
N SER A 313 -16.22 9.30 -28.55
CA SER A 313 -14.81 9.12 -28.20
C SER A 313 -14.43 7.65 -28.12
N PHE A 314 -15.31 6.80 -27.59
CA PHE A 314 -15.04 5.38 -27.38
C PHE A 314 -14.75 4.66 -28.70
N GLU A 315 -15.55 4.91 -29.74
CA GLU A 315 -15.34 4.30 -31.07
C GLU A 315 -13.96 4.62 -31.64
N LYS A 316 -13.52 5.88 -31.52
CA LYS A 316 -12.20 6.32 -32.00
C LYS A 316 -11.06 5.72 -31.19
N LEU A 317 -11.26 5.52 -29.89
CA LEU A 317 -10.24 5.05 -28.96
C LEU A 317 -10.14 3.52 -28.91
N GLN A 318 -11.14 2.80 -29.42
CA GLN A 318 -11.19 1.34 -29.34
C GLN A 318 -9.90 0.65 -29.85
N PRO A 319 -9.29 1.04 -30.99
CA PRO A 319 -8.02 0.47 -31.42
C PRO A 319 -6.88 0.69 -30.41
N THR A 320 -6.75 1.90 -29.87
CA THR A 320 -5.72 2.22 -28.86
C THR A 320 -5.96 1.47 -27.56
N ILE A 321 -7.21 1.36 -27.10
CA ILE A 321 -7.57 0.59 -25.91
C ILE A 321 -7.16 -0.88 -26.08
N ALA A 322 -7.43 -1.47 -27.24
CA ALA A 322 -7.04 -2.85 -27.55
C ALA A 322 -5.52 -3.02 -27.62
N ALA A 323 -4.80 -2.05 -28.20
CA ALA A 323 -3.33 -2.07 -28.25
C ALA A 323 -2.71 -2.02 -26.84
N ILE A 324 -3.23 -1.15 -25.97
CA ILE A 324 -2.80 -1.11 -24.56
C ILE A 324 -3.12 -2.44 -23.88
N ALA A 325 -4.33 -2.98 -24.06
CA ALA A 325 -4.73 -4.29 -23.51
C ALA A 325 -3.75 -5.40 -23.89
N GLY A 326 -3.35 -5.43 -25.16
CA GLY A 326 -2.41 -6.42 -25.71
C GLY A 326 -0.98 -6.29 -25.20
N SER A 327 -0.60 -5.11 -24.67
CA SER A 327 0.71 -4.89 -24.06
C SER A 327 0.78 -5.22 -22.57
N VAL A 328 -0.38 -5.41 -21.91
CA VAL A 328 -0.43 -5.74 -20.49
C VAL A 328 0.08 -7.16 -20.29
N ALA A 329 0.96 -7.36 -19.29
CA ALA A 329 1.43 -8.66 -18.86
C ALA A 329 1.73 -8.66 -17.36
N PHE A 330 1.53 -9.80 -16.69
CA PHE A 330 2.05 -9.98 -15.33
C PHE A 330 3.58 -9.86 -15.33
N ALA A 331 4.16 -9.23 -14.31
CA ALA A 331 5.62 -9.19 -14.18
C ALA A 331 6.15 -10.61 -13.92
N ALA A 332 7.23 -10.98 -14.60
CA ALA A 332 7.85 -12.28 -14.38
C ALA A 332 8.49 -12.33 -12.98
N GLY A 333 8.06 -13.27 -12.14
CA GLY A 333 8.83 -13.71 -10.98
C GLY A 333 8.92 -12.75 -9.78
N GLN A 334 7.79 -12.19 -9.31
CA GLN A 334 7.69 -11.72 -7.92
C GLN A 334 6.78 -12.62 -7.07
#